data_AF-A0A1S1PC79-F1
#
_entry.id   AF-A0A1S1PC79-F1
#
_cell.length_a   1.000
_cell.length_b   1.000
_cell.length_c   1.000
_cell.angle_alpha   90.00
_cell.angle_beta   90.00
_cell.angle_gamma   90.00
#
_symmetry.space_group_name_H-M   'P 1'
#
loop_
_entity.id
_entity.type
_entity.pdbx_description
1 polymer ?
#
loop_
_entity_poly.entity_id
_entity_poly.type
_entity_poly.pdbx_seq_one_letter_code
_entity_poly.pdbx_strand_id
1 'polypeptide(L)'
;MWTPSPTSADGPPPGADALHRAARGVLDEAVRPYLARARAGTGVEPVLISSGVSRALIDEAARAQLLVLGARGRGGFDGLLLGSTGSQCVFYADSPVVIVRRSAQPRSPTDPSSGGPAGQ
;
A
#
# COMPACT_ATOMS: atom_id res chain seq x y z
N MET A 1 19.86 -29.20 -34.18
CA MET A 1 20.54 -27.89 -34.13
C MET A 1 19.56 -26.92 -33.47
N TRP A 2 19.72 -26.68 -32.17
CA TRP A 2 18.87 -25.74 -31.44
C TRP A 2 19.29 -24.31 -31.80
N THR A 3 18.37 -23.48 -32.28
CA THR A 3 18.57 -22.04 -32.40
C THR A 3 17.96 -21.37 -31.18
N PRO A 4 18.70 -20.58 -30.40
CA PRO A 4 18.06 -19.75 -29.40
C PRO A 4 17.06 -18.84 -30.11
N SER A 5 15.84 -18.75 -29.58
CA SER A 5 14.94 -17.64 -29.93
C SER A 5 15.67 -16.33 -29.69
N PRO A 6 15.46 -15.27 -30.50
CA PRO A 6 15.98 -13.95 -30.17
C PRO A 6 15.35 -13.50 -28.86
N THR A 7 16.02 -13.80 -27.74
CA THR A 7 15.74 -13.21 -26.45
C THR A 7 16.05 -11.73 -26.59
N SER A 8 14.98 -10.96 -26.46
CA SER A 8 14.93 -9.59 -25.98
C SER A 8 15.73 -8.57 -26.80
N ALA A 9 15.01 -7.80 -27.60
CA ALA A 9 15.38 -6.40 -27.75
C ALA A 9 15.55 -5.82 -26.34
N ASP A 10 16.73 -5.26 -26.05
CA ASP A 10 17.16 -4.67 -24.78
C ASP A 10 16.35 -3.41 -24.38
N GLY A 11 15.17 -3.24 -24.98
CA GLY A 11 14.24 -2.15 -24.74
C GLY A 11 13.18 -2.56 -23.73
N PRO A 12 12.61 -1.58 -23.01
CA PRO A 12 11.48 -1.86 -22.13
C PRO A 12 10.34 -2.49 -22.93
N PRO A 13 9.54 -3.39 -22.33
CA PRO A 13 8.49 -4.10 -23.06
C PRO A 13 7.51 -3.10 -23.68
N PRO A 14 6.90 -3.42 -24.84
CA PRO A 14 5.91 -2.54 -25.47
C PRO A 14 4.84 -2.11 -24.46
N GLY A 15 4.63 -0.80 -24.34
CA GLY A 15 3.67 -0.21 -23.38
C GLY A 15 4.22 0.06 -21.98
N ALA A 16 5.49 -0.26 -21.68
CA ALA A 16 6.13 0.07 -20.40
C ALA A 16 6.05 1.56 -20.07
N ASP A 17 6.26 2.45 -21.06
CA ASP A 17 6.16 3.90 -20.85
C ASP A 17 4.74 4.33 -20.50
N ALA A 18 3.74 3.71 -21.14
CA ALA A 18 2.33 4.01 -20.86
C ALA A 18 1.95 3.56 -19.45
N LEU A 19 2.40 2.37 -19.04
CA LEU A 19 2.21 1.85 -17.69
C LEU A 19 2.93 2.73 -16.65
N HIS A 20 4.17 3.12 -16.92
CA HIS A 20 4.95 4.00 -16.04
C HIS A 20 4.28 5.35 -15.86
N ARG A 21 3.81 5.98 -16.96
CA ARG A 21 3.04 7.23 -16.90
C ARG A 21 1.74 7.09 -16.12
N ALA A 22 1.00 6.00 -16.34
CA ALA A 22 -0.24 5.75 -15.61
C ALA A 22 0.04 5.57 -14.11
N ALA A 23 1.07 4.80 -13.74
CA ALA A 23 1.48 4.60 -12.35
C ALA A 23 1.95 5.90 -11.69
N ARG A 24 2.73 6.72 -12.41
CA ARG A 24 3.11 8.07 -11.97
C ARG A 24 1.89 8.94 -11.69
N GLY A 25 0.91 8.97 -12.60
CA GLY A 25 -0.33 9.72 -12.39
C GLY A 25 -1.11 9.27 -11.15
N VAL A 26 -1.16 7.96 -10.89
CA VAL A 26 -1.79 7.43 -9.66
C VAL A 26 -1.05 7.86 -8.40
N LEU A 27 0.28 7.82 -8.40
CA LEU A 27 1.11 8.24 -7.28
C LEU A 27 0.95 9.75 -7.01
N ASP A 28 1.02 10.56 -8.06
CA ASP A 28 0.93 12.02 -7.97
C ASP A 28 -0.44 12.44 -7.42
N GLU A 29 -1.53 11.85 -7.92
CA GLU A 29 -2.88 12.12 -7.41
C GLU A 29 -3.04 11.67 -5.95
N ALA A 30 -2.48 10.51 -5.58
CA ALA A 30 -2.57 10.02 -4.21
C ALA A 30 -1.80 10.91 -3.21
N VAL A 31 -0.64 11.44 -3.60
CA VAL A 31 0.22 12.23 -2.70
C VAL A 31 -0.18 13.70 -2.62
N ARG A 32 -0.83 14.23 -3.66
CA ARG A 32 -1.16 15.66 -3.81
C ARG A 32 -1.83 16.30 -2.58
N PRO A 33 -2.83 15.68 -1.92
CA PRO A 33 -3.46 16.27 -0.73
C PRO A 33 -2.51 16.38 0.46
N TYR A 34 -1.49 15.52 0.53
CA TYR A 34 -0.50 15.49 1.61
C TYR A 34 0.61 16.50 1.37
N LEU A 35 1.06 16.66 0.12
CA LEU A 35 2.00 17.72 -0.26
C LEU A 35 1.44 19.10 0.09
N ALA A 36 0.16 19.34 -0.19
CA ALA A 36 -0.51 20.59 0.13
C ALA A 36 -0.63 20.87 1.65
N ARG A 37 -0.49 19.84 2.50
CA ARG A 37 -0.61 19.92 3.96
C ARG A 37 0.73 19.80 4.69
N ALA A 38 1.82 19.53 3.97
CA ALA A 38 3.14 19.36 4.54
C ALA A 38 3.55 20.65 5.27
N ARG A 39 4.01 20.52 6.52
CA ARG A 39 4.47 21.65 7.33
C ARG A 39 5.94 21.93 7.01
N ALA A 40 6.39 23.15 7.32
CA ALA A 40 7.81 23.48 7.27
C ALA A 40 8.62 22.46 8.08
N GLY A 41 9.64 21.86 7.45
CA GLY A 41 10.47 20.81 8.04
C GLY A 41 10.00 19.37 7.81
N THR A 42 8.86 19.13 7.13
CA THR A 42 8.45 17.77 6.73
C THR A 42 8.61 17.60 5.21
N GLY A 43 9.72 16.99 4.79
CA GLY A 43 9.92 16.61 3.40
C GLY A 43 9.03 15.43 3.02
N VAL A 44 8.36 15.50 1.87
CA VAL A 44 7.60 14.39 1.30
C VAL A 44 8.17 14.11 -0.08
N GLU A 45 8.66 12.89 -0.29
CA GLU A 45 9.25 12.45 -1.54
C GLU A 45 8.43 11.30 -2.16
N PRO A 46 7.72 11.54 -3.27
CA PRO A 46 7.00 10.48 -3.98
C PRO A 46 7.96 9.63 -4.84
N VAL A 47 8.13 8.36 -4.47
CA VAL A 47 9.01 7.41 -5.18
C VAL A 47 8.18 6.37 -5.94
N LEU A 48 8.57 6.07 -7.18
CA LEU A 48 7.95 5.03 -8.01
C LEU A 48 8.99 3.94 -8.30
N ILE A 49 8.70 2.70 -7.90
CA ILE A 49 9.60 1.55 -8.02
C ILE A 49 8.93 0.49 -8.90
N SER A 50 9.67 -0.04 -9.89
CA SER A 50 9.19 -1.12 -10.76
C SER A 50 9.72 -2.47 -10.28
N SER A 51 9.08 -3.02 -9.24
CA SER A 51 9.41 -4.34 -8.69
C SER A 51 8.20 -4.93 -7.95
N GLY A 52 8.37 -6.13 -7.37
CA GLY A 52 7.35 -6.71 -6.50
C GLY A 52 7.09 -5.85 -5.27
N VAL A 53 5.84 -5.46 -5.04
CA VAL A 53 5.45 -4.44 -4.04
C VAL A 53 6.06 -4.69 -2.66
N SER A 54 5.89 -5.91 -2.12
CA SER A 54 6.41 -6.22 -0.77
C SER A 54 7.94 -6.19 -0.73
N ARG A 55 8.61 -6.64 -1.80
CA ARG A 55 10.07 -6.60 -1.86
C ARG A 55 10.57 -5.16 -1.89
N ALA A 56 9.96 -4.31 -2.70
CA ALA A 56 10.26 -2.88 -2.75
C ALA A 56 10.15 -2.24 -1.35
N LEU A 57 9.05 -2.50 -0.66
CA LEU A 57 8.81 -1.92 0.67
C LEU A 57 9.78 -2.45 1.74
N ILE A 58 10.15 -3.73 1.69
CA ILE A 58 11.14 -4.32 2.61
C ILE A 58 12.53 -3.72 2.36
N ASP A 59 12.95 -3.61 1.10
CA ASP A 59 14.25 -3.02 0.75
C ASP A 59 14.31 -1.54 1.16
N GLU A 60 13.22 -0.79 0.97
CA GLU A 60 13.09 0.60 1.41
C GLU A 60 13.02 0.75 2.94
N ALA A 61 12.49 -0.26 3.64
CA ALA A 61 12.42 -0.26 5.10
C ALA A 61 13.81 -0.34 5.74
N ALA A 62 14.79 -0.97 5.10
CA ALA A 62 16.16 -1.07 5.61
C ALA A 62 16.85 0.30 5.80
N ARG A 63 16.37 1.34 5.10
CA ARG A 63 16.85 2.72 5.22
C ARG A 63 15.87 3.65 5.94
N ALA A 64 14.78 3.12 6.50
CA ALA A 64 13.73 3.89 7.16
C ALA A 64 13.74 3.67 8.68
N GLN A 65 13.32 4.68 9.44
CA GLN A 65 13.11 4.55 10.88
C GLN A 65 11.77 3.87 11.22
N LEU A 66 10.81 3.88 10.28
CA LEU A 66 9.48 3.34 10.43
C LEU A 66 8.84 3.10 9.06
N LEU A 67 8.26 1.90 8.86
CA LEU A 67 7.43 1.60 7.69
C LEU A 67 5.95 1.69 8.06
N VAL A 68 5.19 2.54 7.36
CA VAL A 68 3.76 2.72 7.60
C VAL A 68 2.95 2.21 6.41
N LEU A 69 2.02 1.30 6.65
CA LEU A 69 1.18 0.69 5.63
C LEU A 69 -0.30 0.78 6.02
N GLY A 70 -1.18 0.87 5.02
CA GLY A 70 -2.61 0.64 5.24
C GLY A 70 -2.88 -0.85 5.47
N ALA A 71 -3.89 -1.17 6.28
CA ALA A 71 -4.29 -2.57 6.52
C ALA A 71 -4.77 -3.29 5.24
N ARG A 72 -5.31 -2.54 4.27
CA ARG A 72 -5.85 -3.04 3.01
C ARG A 72 -5.55 -2.09 1.85
N GLY A 73 -5.41 -2.65 0.65
CA GLY A 73 -5.22 -1.90 -0.60
C GLY A 73 -6.54 -1.37 -1.20
N ARG A 74 -6.45 -0.66 -2.33
CA ARG A 74 -7.56 0.05 -2.99
C ARG A 74 -8.67 -0.84 -3.58
N GLY A 75 -8.52 -2.16 -3.54
CA GLY A 75 -9.52 -3.14 -4.01
C GLY A 75 -9.61 -4.40 -3.14
N GLY A 76 -9.29 -4.28 -1.84
CA GLY A 76 -9.17 -5.43 -0.95
C GLY A 76 -10.52 -6.08 -0.59
N PHE A 77 -10.48 -7.39 -0.30
CA PHE A 77 -11.61 -8.18 0.18
C PHE A 77 -12.13 -7.65 1.53
N ASP A 78 -13.43 -7.35 1.59
CA ASP A 78 -14.09 -6.96 2.84
C ASP A 78 -14.18 -8.18 3.77
N GLY A 79 -13.42 -8.16 4.86
CA GLY A 79 -13.38 -9.23 5.87
C GLY A 79 -11.98 -9.62 6.35
N LEU A 80 -10.93 -9.30 5.60
CA LEU A 80 -9.55 -9.60 6.03
C LEU A 80 -8.97 -8.50 6.92
N LEU A 81 -8.31 -8.92 8.01
CA LEU A 81 -7.67 -8.02 8.97
C LEU A 81 -6.41 -7.34 8.40
N LEU A 82 -5.69 -8.03 7.50
CA LEU A 82 -4.42 -7.59 6.92
C LEU A 82 -4.27 -8.11 5.48
N GLY A 83 -3.80 -7.26 4.57
CA GLY A 83 -3.46 -7.65 3.20
C GLY A 83 -2.09 -8.37 3.09
N SER A 84 -1.88 -9.11 2.00
CA SER A 84 -0.66 -9.90 1.76
C SER A 84 0.64 -9.09 1.87
N THR A 85 0.67 -7.88 1.33
CA THR A 85 1.82 -6.97 1.42
C THR A 85 2.10 -6.56 2.87
N GLY A 86 1.06 -6.22 3.63
CA GLY A 86 1.19 -5.88 5.05
C GLY A 86 1.75 -7.06 5.85
N SER A 87 1.21 -8.27 5.62
CA SER A 87 1.70 -9.49 6.27
C SER A 87 3.18 -9.74 5.95
N GLN A 88 3.59 -9.63 4.68
CA GLN A 88 5.00 -9.82 4.31
C GLN A 88 5.92 -8.77 4.94
N CYS A 89 5.53 -7.49 4.95
CA CYS A 89 6.35 -6.46 5.55
C CYS A 89 6.49 -6.64 7.06
N VAL A 90 5.42 -7.04 7.77
CA VAL A 90 5.48 -7.30 9.22
C VAL A 90 6.47 -8.41 9.58
N PHE A 91 6.59 -9.45 8.75
CA PHE A 91 7.50 -10.56 9.03
C PHE A 91 8.95 -10.31 8.60
N TYR A 92 9.19 -9.47 7.59
CA TYR A 92 10.48 -9.41 6.91
C TYR A 92 11.14 -8.02 6.84
N ALA A 93 10.46 -6.94 7.26
CA ALA A 93 11.07 -5.60 7.24
C ALA A 93 12.09 -5.42 8.39
N ASP A 94 13.20 -4.76 8.09
CA ASP A 94 14.25 -4.46 9.08
C ASP A 94 13.91 -3.27 10.01
N SER A 95 12.87 -2.50 9.68
CA SER A 95 12.36 -1.38 10.49
C SER A 95 11.02 -1.73 11.16
N PRO A 96 10.67 -1.08 12.30
CA PRO A 96 9.34 -1.22 12.89
C PRO A 96 8.22 -0.94 11.88
N VAL A 97 7.16 -1.75 11.91
CA VAL A 97 6.03 -1.66 10.97
C VAL A 97 4.76 -1.22 11.68
N VAL A 98 4.12 -0.17 11.18
CA VAL A 98 2.81 0.31 11.64
C VAL A 98 1.75 0.01 10.58
N ILE A 99 0.72 -0.72 10.99
CA ILE A 99 -0.47 -0.99 10.17
C ILE A 99 -1.61 -0.07 10.58
N VAL A 100 -1.99 0.83 9.66
CA VAL A 100 -3.10 1.77 9.85
C VAL A 100 -4.39 1.15 9.34
N ARG A 101 -5.34 0.90 10.25
CA ARG A 101 -6.71 0.52 9.92
C ARG A 101 -7.57 1.76 9.78
N ARG A 102 -8.46 1.77 8.77
CA ARG A 102 -9.51 2.78 8.68
C ARG A 102 -10.44 2.57 9.88
N SER A 103 -10.61 3.58 10.71
CA SER A 103 -11.47 3.49 11.90
C SER A 103 -12.86 3.03 11.46
N ALA A 104 -13.32 1.89 11.99
CA ALA A 104 -14.75 1.70 12.10
C ALA A 104 -15.26 2.91 12.89
N GLN A 105 -16.25 3.62 12.37
CA GLN A 105 -16.97 4.63 13.15
C GLN A 105 -17.23 4.00 14.54
N PRO A 106 -16.92 4.67 15.66
CA PRO A 106 -17.36 4.16 16.95
C PRO A 106 -18.85 3.90 16.81
N ARG A 107 -19.27 2.63 17.00
CA ARG A 107 -20.70 2.32 17.00
C ARG A 107 -21.30 3.23 18.05
N SER A 108 -22.20 4.12 17.67
CA SER A 108 -22.92 4.95 18.63
C SER A 108 -23.55 4.00 19.67
N PRO A 109 -23.47 4.30 20.98
CA PRO A 109 -24.10 3.50 22.04
C PRO A 109 -25.64 3.38 21.95
N THR A 110 -26.25 3.74 20.81
CA THR A 110 -27.68 3.72 20.57
C THR A 110 -27.93 2.99 19.25
N ASP A 111 -27.60 1.71 19.23
CA ASP A 111 -28.18 0.79 18.26
C ASP A 111 -29.39 0.12 18.93
N PRO A 112 -30.63 0.51 18.58
CA PRO A 112 -31.85 -0.03 19.20
C PRO A 112 -32.11 -1.51 18.84
N SER A 113 -31.23 -2.17 18.07
CA SER A 113 -31.38 -3.59 17.75
C SER A 113 -30.85 -4.56 18.82
N SER A 114 -30.27 -4.09 19.92
CA SER A 114 -30.00 -4.92 21.11
C SER A 114 -31.25 -5.08 21.99
N GLY A 115 -32.36 -5.52 21.40
CA GLY A 115 -33.54 -5.97 22.12
C GLY A 115 -33.30 -7.36 22.69
N GLY A 116 -32.65 -7.47 23.84
CA GLY A 116 -32.74 -8.67 24.67
C GLY A 116 -34.11 -8.73 25.35
N PRO A 117 -34.74 -9.91 25.52
CA PRO A 117 -36.05 -9.98 26.16
C PRO A 117 -35.96 -9.49 27.61
N ALA A 118 -36.79 -8.50 27.93
CA ALA A 118 -37.07 -8.08 29.29
C ALA A 118 -37.59 -9.28 30.07
N GLY A 119 -37.04 -9.51 31.25
CA GLY A 119 -37.39 -10.66 32.08
C GLY A 119 -38.87 -10.70 32.43
N GLN A 120 -39.37 -11.93 32.59
CA GLN A 120 -40.18 -12.37 33.72
C GLN A 120 -39.79 -13.81 34.06
#